data_AF-A0A5C1DDF1-F1
#
_entry.id   AF-A0A5C1DDF1-F1
#
_cell.length_a   1.000
_cell.length_b   1.000
_cell.length_c   1.000
_cell.angle_alpha   90.00
_cell.angle_beta   90.00
_cell.angle_gamma   90.00
#
_symmetry.space_group_name_H-M   'P 1'
#
loop_
_entity.id
_entity.type
_entity.pdbx_description
1 polymer ?
#
loop_
_entity_poly.entity_id
_entity_poly.type
_entity_poly.pdbx_seq_one_letter_code
_entity_poly.pdbx_strand_id
1 'polypeptide(L)'
;MRAMALLLAVSGLSACVVAPPRVQASYQPATVRVEVPREWRPADHPYYLHAMSDLRQARAYLARPDYAPIAGDERRAVAEIDAALGEMRRAAIEDGKNPWAYEQADARMSPTDRFHKALDLLAAARHDASHQEDDPWGRDLQHRILRHVDAAHQAVQQAINDALR
;
A
#
# COMPACT_ATOMS: atom_id res chain seq x y z
N MET A 1 -17.02 -97.68 -38.61
CA MET A 1 -15.60 -98.02 -38.44
C MET A 1 -15.00 -97.10 -37.39
N ARG A 2 -14.53 -97.65 -36.27
CA ARG A 2 -13.87 -96.93 -35.18
C ARG A 2 -12.40 -96.76 -35.54
N ALA A 3 -11.86 -95.54 -35.43
CA ALA A 3 -10.43 -95.29 -35.45
C ALA A 3 -10.07 -94.42 -34.24
N MET A 4 -9.21 -95.00 -33.40
CA MET A 4 -8.66 -94.47 -32.16
C MET A 4 -7.27 -93.91 -32.49
N ALA A 5 -7.00 -92.65 -32.14
CA ALA A 5 -5.65 -92.06 -32.19
C ALA A 5 -5.59 -90.98 -31.08
N LEU A 6 -5.08 -91.33 -29.91
CA LEU A 6 -3.69 -91.19 -29.45
C LEU A 6 -3.31 -89.75 -29.07
N LEU A 7 -3.06 -89.59 -27.77
CA LEU A 7 -2.67 -88.39 -27.05
C LEU A 7 -1.36 -87.78 -27.54
N LEU A 8 -1.30 -86.44 -27.60
CA LEU A 8 -0.09 -85.67 -27.33
C LEU A 8 -0.44 -84.56 -26.33
N ALA A 9 -0.02 -84.75 -25.08
CA ALA A 9 -0.08 -83.74 -24.03
C ALA A 9 1.11 -82.78 -24.23
N VAL A 10 0.82 -81.52 -24.52
CA VAL A 10 1.82 -80.44 -24.51
C VAL A 10 1.61 -79.62 -23.25
N SER A 11 2.54 -79.76 -22.31
CA SER A 11 2.57 -79.02 -21.04
C SER A 11 3.11 -77.61 -21.30
N GLY A 12 2.22 -76.62 -21.48
CA GLY A 12 2.60 -75.21 -21.54
C GLY A 12 2.85 -74.65 -20.15
N LEU A 13 4.09 -74.25 -19.85
CA LEU A 13 4.43 -73.44 -18.68
C LEU A 13 3.88 -72.02 -18.90
N SER A 14 2.74 -71.72 -18.27
CA SER A 14 2.13 -70.38 -18.29
C SER A 14 2.78 -69.51 -17.22
N ALA A 15 3.72 -68.66 -17.61
CA ALA A 15 4.28 -67.64 -16.73
C ALA A 15 3.24 -66.52 -16.52
N CYS A 16 2.63 -66.46 -15.33
CA CYS A 16 1.75 -65.37 -14.94
C CYS A 16 2.56 -64.09 -14.69
N VAL A 17 2.62 -63.18 -15.66
CA VAL A 17 3.10 -61.81 -15.43
C VAL A 17 1.97 -61.01 -14.79
N VAL A 18 2.07 -60.76 -13.48
CA VAL A 18 1.19 -59.84 -12.76
C VAL A 18 1.70 -58.41 -12.99
N ALA A 19 1.02 -57.65 -13.85
CA ALA A 19 1.28 -56.23 -13.99
C ALA A 19 0.65 -55.46 -12.81
N PRO A 20 1.38 -54.55 -12.13
CA PRO A 20 0.78 -53.74 -11.09
C PRO A 20 -0.22 -52.73 -11.69
N PRO A 21 -1.31 -52.39 -10.98
CA PRO A 21 -2.22 -51.35 -11.45
C PRO A 21 -1.47 -50.02 -11.49
N ARG A 22 -1.39 -49.42 -12.68
CA ARG A 22 -0.92 -48.04 -12.84
C ARG A 22 -1.98 -47.12 -12.25
N VAL A 23 -1.73 -46.59 -11.06
CA VAL A 23 -2.51 -45.47 -10.50
C VAL A 23 -2.20 -44.26 -11.38
N GLN A 24 -3.13 -43.89 -12.25
CA GLN A 24 -3.08 -42.60 -12.94
C GLN A 24 -3.41 -41.52 -11.91
N ALA A 25 -2.38 -40.81 -11.45
CA ALA A 25 -2.58 -39.56 -10.73
C ALA A 25 -3.22 -38.56 -11.70
N SER A 26 -4.53 -38.37 -11.59
CA SER A 26 -5.24 -37.31 -12.30
C SER A 26 -4.76 -35.97 -11.72
N TYR A 27 -4.01 -35.21 -12.51
CA TYR A 27 -3.67 -33.84 -12.16
C TYR A 27 -4.96 -33.01 -12.11
N GLN A 28 -5.40 -32.66 -10.91
CA GLN A 28 -6.38 -31.61 -10.70
C GLN A 28 -5.59 -30.29 -10.55
N PRO A 29 -5.63 -29.37 -11.53
CA PRO A 29 -5.01 -28.07 -11.34
C PRO A 29 -5.71 -27.39 -10.17
N ALA A 30 -4.96 -27.09 -9.11
CA ALA A 30 -5.43 -26.22 -8.06
C ALA A 30 -5.71 -24.85 -8.70
N THR A 31 -6.97 -24.41 -8.67
CA THR A 31 -7.33 -23.05 -9.07
C THR A 31 -6.85 -22.10 -7.98
N VAL A 32 -5.68 -21.50 -8.19
CA VAL A 32 -5.22 -20.38 -7.37
C VAL A 32 -6.15 -19.20 -7.66
N ARG A 33 -6.99 -18.82 -6.68
CA ARG A 33 -7.68 -17.53 -6.73
C ARG A 33 -6.61 -16.45 -6.60
N VAL A 34 -6.16 -15.91 -7.73
CA VAL A 34 -5.45 -14.65 -7.76
C VAL A 34 -6.49 -13.59 -7.43
N GLU A 35 -6.49 -13.08 -6.20
CA GLU A 35 -7.16 -11.83 -5.90
C GLU A 35 -6.43 -10.76 -6.72
N VAL A 36 -7.04 -10.41 -7.84
CA VAL A 36 -6.61 -9.27 -8.65
C VAL A 36 -6.56 -8.08 -7.70
N PRO A 37 -5.45 -7.34 -7.59
CA PRO A 37 -5.45 -6.11 -6.82
C PRO A 37 -6.65 -5.30 -7.28
N ARG A 38 -7.53 -4.88 -6.34
CA ARG A 38 -8.58 -3.93 -6.68
C ARG A 38 -7.89 -2.77 -7.39
N GLU A 39 -8.29 -2.52 -8.63
CA GLU A 39 -7.73 -1.45 -9.43
C GLU A 39 -8.11 -0.14 -8.73
N TRP A 40 -7.17 0.45 -8.01
CA TRP A 40 -7.31 1.80 -7.50
C TRP A 40 -7.42 2.74 -8.70
N ARG A 41 -8.54 3.45 -8.82
CA ARG A 41 -8.76 4.42 -9.90
C ARG A 41 -8.73 5.81 -9.29
N PRO A 42 -7.70 6.62 -9.54
CA PRO A 42 -7.60 7.97 -9.00
C PRO A 42 -8.82 8.85 -9.28
N ALA A 43 -9.50 8.61 -10.42
CA ALA A 43 -10.73 9.30 -10.80
C ALA A 43 -11.90 9.06 -9.83
N ASP A 44 -11.93 7.91 -9.17
CA ASP A 44 -13.00 7.56 -8.22
C ASP A 44 -12.72 8.14 -6.82
N HIS A 45 -11.48 8.58 -6.56
CA HIS A 45 -11.06 9.14 -5.28
C HIS A 45 -10.28 10.46 -5.42
N PRO A 46 -10.89 11.51 -6.00
CA PRO A 46 -10.22 12.79 -6.24
C PRO A 46 -9.72 13.47 -4.96
N TYR A 47 -10.38 13.22 -3.83
CA TYR A 47 -10.05 13.80 -2.53
C TYR A 47 -8.64 13.41 -2.05
N TYR A 48 -8.18 12.19 -2.28
CA TYR A 48 -6.80 11.85 -1.90
C TYR A 48 -5.75 12.57 -2.75
N LEU A 49 -6.06 12.92 -3.99
CA LEU A 49 -5.14 13.69 -4.83
C LEU A 49 -4.97 15.11 -4.28
N HIS A 50 -6.06 15.72 -3.81
CA HIS A 50 -6.01 17.00 -3.11
C HIS A 50 -5.23 16.88 -1.79
N ALA A 51 -5.53 15.88 -0.97
CA ALA A 51 -4.80 15.62 0.27
C ALA A 51 -3.29 15.40 0.03
N MET A 52 -2.90 14.66 -1.01
CA MET A 52 -1.50 14.47 -1.40
C MET A 52 -0.82 15.78 -1.80
N SER A 53 -1.54 16.67 -2.49
CA SER A 53 -1.02 17.99 -2.84
C SER A 53 -0.77 18.83 -1.60
N ASP A 54 -1.74 18.88 -0.70
CA ASP A 54 -1.63 19.68 0.53
C ASP A 54 -0.55 19.15 1.47
N LEU A 55 -0.41 17.83 1.60
CA LEU A 55 0.65 17.21 2.39
C LEU A 55 2.05 17.54 1.87
N ARG A 56 2.26 17.53 0.55
CA ARG A 56 3.55 17.92 -0.04
C ARG A 56 3.86 19.39 0.19
N GLN A 57 2.85 20.24 0.09
CA GLN A 57 3.02 21.66 0.33
C GLN A 57 3.29 21.94 1.82
N ALA A 58 2.59 21.25 2.74
CA ALA A 58 2.85 21.34 4.17
C ALA A 58 4.29 20.90 4.49
N ARG A 59 4.74 19.79 3.90
CA ARG A 59 6.13 19.32 4.01
C ARG A 59 7.12 20.38 3.55
N ALA A 60 6.87 21.07 2.43
CA ALA A 60 7.74 22.13 1.94
C ALA A 60 7.85 23.33 2.88
N TYR A 61 6.75 23.70 3.56
CA TYR A 61 6.78 24.78 4.56
C TYR A 61 7.60 24.42 5.80
N LEU A 62 7.66 23.13 6.16
CA LEU A 62 8.39 22.61 7.32
C LEU A 62 9.85 22.24 6.99
N ALA A 63 10.08 21.44 5.96
CA ALA A 63 11.39 20.86 5.64
C ALA A 63 12.31 21.88 4.97
N ARG A 64 12.95 22.77 5.75
CA ARG A 64 13.99 23.68 5.24
C ARG A 64 15.40 23.11 5.39
N PRO A 65 16.20 23.09 4.31
CA PRO A 65 17.62 22.74 4.40
C PRO A 65 18.51 23.89 4.92
N ASP A 66 18.04 25.14 4.92
CA ASP A 66 18.90 26.33 5.10
C ASP A 66 18.86 26.96 6.50
N TYR A 67 18.16 26.35 7.47
CA TYR A 67 18.05 26.86 8.84
C TYR A 67 18.75 25.95 9.84
N ALA A 68 19.13 26.51 11.00
CA ALA A 68 19.77 25.78 12.09
C ALA A 68 18.93 24.55 12.53
N PRO A 69 19.57 23.50 13.09
CA PRO A 69 18.94 22.22 13.36
C PRO A 69 17.60 22.35 14.10
N ILE A 70 16.58 21.88 13.40
CA ILE A 70 15.15 21.81 13.70
C ILE A 70 14.84 21.46 15.18
N ALA A 71 13.82 22.09 15.77
CA ALA A 71 13.21 21.65 17.03
C ALA A 71 12.66 20.21 16.89
N GLY A 72 12.77 19.36 17.91
CA GLY A 72 12.40 17.94 17.81
C GLY A 72 11.03 17.68 17.16
N ASP A 73 10.05 18.53 17.42
CA ASP A 73 8.69 18.39 16.92
C ASP A 73 8.50 18.73 15.44
N GLU A 74 9.25 19.67 14.85
CA GLU A 74 9.14 19.93 13.40
C GLU A 74 9.71 18.75 12.59
N ARG A 75 10.80 18.10 13.05
CA ARG A 75 11.28 16.85 12.45
C ARG A 75 10.24 15.75 12.53
N ARG A 76 9.57 15.64 13.69
CA ARG A 76 8.50 14.67 13.89
C ARG A 76 7.33 14.95 12.94
N ALA A 77 6.92 16.21 12.78
CA ALA A 77 5.86 16.59 11.86
C ALA A 77 6.18 16.18 10.41
N VAL A 78 7.39 16.45 9.93
CA VAL A 78 7.84 16.04 8.58
C VAL A 78 7.82 14.52 8.44
N ALA A 79 8.28 13.77 9.46
CA ALA A 79 8.29 12.31 9.42
C ALA A 79 6.87 11.72 9.35
N GLU A 80 5.90 12.31 10.05
CA GLU A 80 4.50 11.88 9.98
C GLU A 80 3.87 12.21 8.62
N ILE A 81 4.17 13.37 8.03
CA ILE A 81 3.75 13.68 6.65
C ILE A 81 4.34 12.67 5.66
N ASP A 82 5.61 12.31 5.82
CA ASP A 82 6.27 11.31 4.99
C ASP A 82 5.67 9.91 5.20
N ALA A 83 5.20 9.58 6.40
CA ALA A 83 4.46 8.34 6.63
C ALA A 83 3.11 8.34 5.91
N ALA A 84 2.33 9.43 5.98
CA ALA A 84 1.05 9.57 5.29
C ALA A 84 1.17 9.46 3.77
N LEU A 85 2.11 10.20 3.17
CA LEU A 85 2.40 10.12 1.73
C LEU A 85 2.90 8.73 1.33
N GLY A 86 3.62 8.04 2.23
CA GLY A 86 4.03 6.65 2.04
C GLY A 86 2.86 5.66 2.01
N GLU A 87 1.85 5.83 2.88
CA GLU A 87 0.60 5.04 2.85
C GLU A 87 -0.14 5.22 1.52
N MET A 88 -0.33 6.46 1.10
CA MET A 88 -1.00 6.79 -0.17
C MET A 88 -0.27 6.18 -1.36
N ARG A 89 1.06 6.27 -1.40
CA ARG A 89 1.87 5.65 -2.46
C ARG A 89 1.77 4.13 -2.47
N ARG A 90 1.79 3.47 -1.30
CA ARG A 90 1.66 2.00 -1.20
C ARG A 90 0.30 1.51 -1.69
N ALA A 91 -0.73 2.32 -1.48
CA ALA A 91 -2.06 2.10 -2.03
C ALA A 91 -2.16 2.39 -3.54
N ALA A 92 -1.05 2.68 -4.22
CA ALA A 92 -0.97 3.06 -5.62
C ALA A 92 -1.82 4.31 -5.96
N ILE A 93 -2.03 5.18 -4.97
CA ILE A 93 -2.58 6.51 -5.19
C ILE A 93 -1.47 7.36 -5.80
N GLU A 94 -1.59 7.64 -7.11
CA GLU A 94 -0.62 8.44 -7.84
C GLU A 94 -1.30 9.62 -8.52
N ASP A 95 -0.76 10.83 -8.29
CA ASP A 95 -1.13 12.07 -8.97
C ASP A 95 -0.17 12.40 -10.13
N GLY A 96 0.72 11.46 -10.48
CA GLY A 96 1.80 11.64 -11.45
C GLY A 96 2.97 12.50 -10.97
N LYS A 97 2.95 12.98 -9.72
CA LYS A 97 4.02 13.77 -9.12
C LYS A 97 4.81 12.91 -8.13
N ASN A 98 6.09 13.20 -7.98
CA ASN A 98 6.91 12.54 -6.98
C ASN A 98 6.50 13.04 -5.58
N PRO A 99 6.05 12.16 -4.65
CA PRO A 99 5.66 12.55 -3.29
C PRO A 99 6.77 13.26 -2.51
N TRP A 100 8.03 12.98 -2.87
CA TRP A 100 9.21 13.50 -2.21
C TRP A 100 9.89 14.62 -2.99
N ALA A 101 9.32 15.03 -4.13
CA ALA A 101 9.83 16.21 -4.81
C ALA A 101 9.69 17.42 -3.88
N TYR A 102 10.80 18.15 -3.73
CA TYR A 102 10.80 19.38 -2.95
C TYR A 102 9.97 20.44 -3.69
N GLU A 103 8.88 20.88 -3.07
CA GLU A 103 8.14 22.05 -3.50
C GLU A 103 8.77 23.30 -2.86
N GLN A 104 8.85 24.39 -3.61
CA GLN A 104 9.41 25.62 -3.06
C GLN A 104 8.35 26.33 -2.21
N ALA A 105 8.57 26.37 -0.90
CA ALA A 105 7.82 27.27 -0.03
C ALA A 105 8.18 28.74 -0.31
N ASP A 106 7.30 29.67 0.06
CA ASP A 106 7.62 31.09 -0.01
C ASP A 106 8.77 31.42 0.96
N ALA A 107 9.94 31.69 0.40
CA ALA A 107 11.16 31.96 1.13
C ALA A 107 11.10 33.24 1.98
N ARG A 108 10.11 34.12 1.77
CA ARG A 108 9.96 35.38 2.51
C ARG A 108 9.14 35.23 3.81
N MET A 109 8.49 34.08 4.04
CA MET A 109 7.66 33.89 5.24
C MET A 109 8.50 33.70 6.50
N SER A 110 8.03 34.30 7.61
CA SER A 110 8.61 34.05 8.93
C SER A 110 8.43 32.57 9.33
N PRO A 111 9.28 32.01 10.21
CA PRO A 111 9.09 30.64 10.70
C PRO A 111 7.69 30.37 11.26
N THR A 112 7.15 31.28 12.06
CA THR A 112 5.81 31.14 12.66
C THR A 112 4.71 31.13 11.60
N ASP A 113 4.77 32.04 10.61
CA ASP A 113 3.77 32.08 9.54
C ASP A 113 3.80 30.80 8.69
N ARG A 114 4.98 30.22 8.47
CA ARG A 114 5.12 28.94 7.79
C ARG A 114 4.49 27.79 8.57
N PHE A 115 4.66 27.77 9.90
CA PHE A 115 4.02 26.74 10.73
C PHE A 115 2.50 26.85 10.70
N HIS A 116 1.95 28.06 10.79
CA HIS A 116 0.51 28.27 10.61
C HIS A 116 0.05 27.84 9.21
N LYS A 117 0.81 28.17 8.17
CA LYS A 117 0.48 27.74 6.81
C LYS A 117 0.51 26.21 6.66
N ALA A 118 1.45 25.54 7.31
CA ALA A 118 1.51 24.08 7.37
C ALA A 118 0.29 23.50 8.10
N LEU A 119 -0.16 24.11 9.21
CA LEU A 119 -1.39 23.69 9.90
C LEU A 119 -2.63 23.80 9.00
N ASP A 120 -2.78 24.91 8.26
CA ASP A 120 -3.90 25.09 7.32
C ASP A 120 -3.93 23.98 6.27
N LEU A 121 -2.76 23.64 5.71
CA LEU A 121 -2.62 22.57 4.71
C LEU A 121 -2.87 21.19 5.32
N LEU A 122 -2.41 20.93 6.54
CA LEU A 122 -2.70 19.68 7.25
C LEU A 122 -4.20 19.54 7.55
N ALA A 123 -4.88 20.63 7.89
CA ALA A 123 -6.33 20.64 8.11
C ALA A 123 -7.10 20.38 6.81
N ALA A 124 -6.68 20.98 5.69
CA ALA A 124 -7.25 20.72 4.37
C ALA A 124 -7.04 19.26 3.94
N ALA A 125 -5.80 18.76 4.04
CA ALA A 125 -5.47 17.37 3.74
C ALA A 125 -6.28 16.38 4.60
N ARG A 126 -6.47 16.69 5.89
CA ARG A 126 -7.31 15.89 6.78
C ARG A 126 -8.75 15.87 6.31
N HIS A 127 -9.30 17.04 5.98
CA HIS A 127 -10.67 17.16 5.50
C HIS A 127 -10.89 16.30 4.25
N ASP A 128 -10.02 16.43 3.27
CA ASP A 128 -10.12 15.67 2.02
C ASP A 128 -9.91 14.17 2.24
N ALA A 129 -8.91 13.78 3.02
CA ALA A 129 -8.65 12.37 3.32
C ALA A 129 -9.75 11.71 4.18
N SER A 130 -10.61 12.51 4.83
CA SER A 130 -11.74 12.02 5.63
C SER A 130 -13.00 11.73 4.82
N HIS A 131 -12.96 11.91 3.49
CA HIS A 131 -14.09 11.61 2.62
C HIS A 131 -14.54 10.14 2.76
N GLN A 132 -15.85 9.89 2.70
CA GLN A 132 -16.40 8.58 3.03
C GLN A 132 -15.85 7.47 2.11
N GLU A 133 -15.44 6.35 2.72
CA GLU A 133 -15.01 5.13 2.03
C GLU A 133 -16.01 3.99 2.26
N ASP A 134 -16.50 3.41 1.16
CA ASP A 134 -17.52 2.38 1.19
C ASP A 134 -16.96 0.98 1.44
N ASP A 135 -15.73 0.73 1.01
CA ASP A 135 -15.11 -0.58 1.13
C ASP A 135 -14.20 -0.71 2.37
N PRO A 136 -14.09 -1.91 2.98
CA PRO A 136 -13.30 -2.09 4.20
C PRO A 136 -11.82 -1.75 4.05
N TRP A 137 -11.23 -1.97 2.87
CA TRP A 137 -9.81 -1.70 2.62
C TRP A 137 -9.56 -0.19 2.51
N GLY A 138 -10.43 0.54 1.79
CA GLY A 138 -10.39 2.00 1.72
C GLY A 138 -10.50 2.65 3.12
N ARG A 139 -11.42 2.16 3.95
CA ARG A 139 -11.54 2.62 5.36
C ARG A 139 -10.28 2.37 6.18
N ASP A 140 -9.64 1.21 6.04
CA ASP A 140 -8.41 0.90 6.77
C ASP A 140 -7.25 1.82 6.32
N LEU A 141 -7.12 2.05 5.01
CA LEU A 141 -6.19 3.03 4.44
C LEU A 141 -6.44 4.44 4.99
N GLN A 142 -7.69 4.91 4.94
CA GLN A 142 -8.11 6.20 5.48
C GLN A 142 -7.69 6.35 6.94
N HIS A 143 -7.96 5.36 7.79
CA HIS A 143 -7.58 5.42 9.21
C HIS A 143 -6.06 5.53 9.42
N ARG A 144 -5.24 4.85 8.61
CA ARG A 144 -3.78 4.99 8.69
C ARG A 144 -3.32 6.39 8.26
N ILE A 145 -3.86 6.90 7.16
CA ILE A 145 -3.56 8.25 6.68
C ILE A 145 -3.92 9.29 7.74
N LEU A 146 -5.17 9.28 8.22
CA LEU A 146 -5.68 10.27 9.18
C LEU A 146 -4.87 10.29 10.48
N ARG A 147 -4.42 9.12 10.94
CA ARG A 147 -3.54 9.01 12.12
C ARG A 147 -2.24 9.78 11.94
N HIS A 148 -1.59 9.65 10.80
CA HIS A 148 -0.34 10.35 10.51
C HIS A 148 -0.58 11.87 10.35
N VAL A 149 -1.66 12.26 9.66
CA VAL A 149 -2.01 13.69 9.53
C VAL A 149 -2.30 14.33 10.89
N ASP A 150 -3.02 13.64 11.78
CA ASP A 150 -3.27 14.12 13.15
C ASP A 150 -1.99 14.25 13.97
N ALA A 151 -1.09 13.26 13.87
CA ALA A 151 0.18 13.28 14.57
C ALA A 151 1.08 14.44 14.07
N ALA A 152 1.09 14.69 12.76
CA ALA A 152 1.78 15.84 12.17
C ALA A 152 1.20 17.17 12.68
N HIS A 153 -0.13 17.31 12.68
CA HIS A 153 -0.80 18.52 13.17
C HIS A 153 -0.44 18.82 14.63
N GLN A 154 -0.48 17.81 15.50
CA GLN A 154 -0.08 17.95 16.90
C GLN A 154 1.39 18.35 17.06
N ALA A 155 2.29 17.75 16.26
CA ALA A 155 3.71 18.06 16.30
C ALA A 155 4.00 19.51 15.85
N VAL A 156 3.34 20.00 14.80
CA VAL A 156 3.48 21.42 14.39
C VAL A 156 2.97 22.36 15.48
N GLN A 157 1.84 22.05 16.11
CA GLN A 157 1.33 22.86 17.22
C GLN A 157 2.33 22.93 18.39
N GLN A 158 2.96 21.80 18.71
CA GLN A 158 4.00 21.75 19.75
C GLN A 158 5.24 22.57 19.35
N ALA A 159 5.68 22.48 18.09
CA ALA A 159 6.80 23.26 17.58
C ALA A 159 6.55 24.77 17.66
N ILE A 160 5.32 25.23 17.35
CA ILE A 160 4.92 26.64 17.53
C ILE A 160 5.02 27.02 19.01
N ASN A 161 4.45 26.21 19.90
CA ASN A 161 4.43 26.50 21.33
C ASN A 161 5.85 26.59 21.91
N ASP A 162 6.77 25.72 21.46
CA ASP A 162 8.16 25.73 21.91
C ASP A 162 8.96 26.89 21.30
N ALA A 163 8.64 27.31 20.07
CA ALA A 163 9.27 28.48 19.45
C ALA A 163 8.84 29.82 20.05
N LEU A 164 7.69 29.86 20.74
CA LEU A 164 7.14 31.05 21.40
C LEU A 164 7.54 31.17 22.88
N ARG A 165 8.31 30.22 23.42
CA ARG A 165 8.87 30.26 24.78
C ARG A 165 10.18 31.03 24.83
#